data_AF-A0A6V7GTZ7-F1
#
_entry.id   AF-A0A6V7GTZ7-F1
#
_cell.length_a   1.000
_cell.length_b   1.000
_cell.length_c   1.000
_cell.angle_alpha   90.00
_cell.angle_beta   90.00
_cell.angle_gamma   90.00
#
_symmetry.space_group_name_H-M   'P 1'
#
loop_
_entity.id
_entity.type
_entity.pdbx_description
1 polymer ?
#
loop_
_entity_poly.entity_id
_entity_poly.type
_entity_poly.pdbx_seq_one_letter_code
_entity_poly.pdbx_strand_id
1 'polypeptide(L)'
;MQTMGTTMGPTHLVALYVATAGLQGNALGSDEEEITLLVYVLIDIQENKVMGRQQFIIRPMVMDESCTPGTGSDNPAVAGSSGVISEAALAHAPALTERNLREHGIPLEQAIEQFEAWWSSMSHVTSGCVPCFVVDGQAPMRQCLHPEACNKDINLPEHYNMFHDLRKEFVACYSTHGELSTFGIQEMMECILFEI
;
A
#
# COMPACT_ATOMS: atom_id res chain seq x y z
N MET A 1 -37.83 -19.18 11.94
CA MET A 1 -37.07 -18.05 12.53
C MET A 1 -35.72 -18.02 11.87
N GLN A 2 -35.53 -17.14 10.88
CA GLN A 2 -34.22 -16.87 10.30
C GLN A 2 -33.54 -15.87 11.24
N THR A 3 -32.48 -16.28 11.90
CA THR A 3 -31.58 -15.37 12.60
C THR A 3 -30.90 -14.50 11.55
N MET A 4 -31.33 -13.25 11.42
CA MET A 4 -30.56 -12.23 10.72
C MET A 4 -29.24 -12.09 11.47
N GLY A 5 -28.16 -12.65 10.92
CA GLY A 5 -26.82 -12.39 11.40
C GLY A 5 -26.53 -10.93 11.13
N THR A 6 -26.48 -10.11 12.17
CA THR A 6 -25.87 -8.79 12.11
C THR A 6 -24.44 -9.03 11.66
N THR A 7 -24.11 -8.69 10.42
CA THR A 7 -22.72 -8.62 9.97
C THR A 7 -22.07 -7.52 10.80
N MET A 8 -21.39 -7.91 11.87
CA MET A 8 -20.51 -7.00 12.61
C MET A 8 -19.48 -6.49 11.61
N GLY A 9 -19.34 -5.17 11.51
CA GLY A 9 -18.29 -4.56 10.67
C GLY A 9 -16.89 -5.03 11.09
N PRO A 10 -15.85 -4.71 10.30
CA PRO A 10 -14.49 -5.05 10.67
C PRO A 10 -14.17 -4.50 12.07
N THR A 11 -13.48 -5.29 12.90
CA THR A 11 -13.03 -4.84 14.22
C THR A 11 -11.69 -4.11 14.16
N HIS A 12 -10.93 -4.35 13.09
CA HIS A 12 -9.60 -3.81 12.85
C HIS A 12 -9.49 -3.32 11.40
N LEU A 13 -8.74 -2.24 11.21
CA LEU A 13 -8.37 -1.71 9.90
C LEU A 13 -6.84 -1.73 9.76
N VAL A 14 -6.39 -1.84 8.52
CA VAL A 14 -4.98 -1.71 8.15
C VAL A 14 -4.85 -0.55 7.19
N ALA A 15 -4.33 0.57 7.66
CA ALA A 15 -3.94 1.66 6.78
C ALA A 15 -2.68 1.25 6.02
N LEU A 16 -2.78 1.15 4.70
CA LEU A 16 -1.67 0.79 3.82
C LEU A 16 -1.19 2.04 3.10
N TYR A 17 0.10 2.34 3.28
CA TYR A 17 0.82 3.38 2.57
C TYR A 17 1.86 2.76 1.63
N VAL A 18 1.95 3.30 0.42
CA VAL A 18 2.82 2.82 -0.66
C VAL A 18 3.62 3.99 -1.23
N ALA A 19 4.91 3.77 -1.50
CA ALA A 19 5.73 4.65 -2.32
C ALA A 19 6.39 3.87 -3.45
N THR A 20 6.64 4.53 -4.58
CA THR A 20 7.27 3.95 -5.76
C THR A 20 8.65 4.57 -6.01
N ALA A 21 9.39 4.04 -6.96
CA ALA A 21 10.59 4.67 -7.50
C ALA A 21 10.27 5.88 -8.39
N GLY A 22 9.00 6.05 -8.79
CA GLY A 22 8.54 7.04 -9.73
C GLY A 22 7.72 8.16 -9.09
N LEU A 23 6.60 8.48 -9.73
CA LEU A 23 5.70 9.54 -9.32
C LEU A 23 5.03 9.24 -7.98
N GLN A 24 4.68 10.31 -7.26
CA GLN A 24 4.11 10.27 -5.92
C GLN A 24 2.78 11.06 -5.87
N GLY A 25 2.05 10.95 -4.76
CA GLY A 25 0.80 11.68 -4.56
C GLY A 25 -0.28 11.29 -5.56
N ASN A 26 -0.88 12.27 -6.25
CA ASN A 26 -1.97 12.02 -7.20
C ASN A 26 -1.59 11.29 -8.47
N ALA A 27 -0.30 11.26 -8.78
CA ALA A 27 0.23 10.54 -9.94
C ALA A 27 0.92 9.22 -9.53
N LEU A 28 0.74 8.76 -8.29
CA LEU A 28 1.39 7.57 -7.73
C LEU A 28 1.19 6.35 -8.64
N GLY A 29 2.30 5.79 -9.14
CA GLY A 29 2.31 4.58 -9.98
C GLY A 29 1.77 4.78 -11.40
N SER A 30 1.46 6.01 -11.82
CA SER A 30 0.99 6.29 -13.19
C SER A 30 2.09 6.18 -14.25
N ASP A 31 3.34 6.19 -13.83
CA ASP A 31 4.54 5.95 -14.62
C ASP A 31 5.04 4.50 -14.53
N GLU A 32 4.28 3.61 -13.89
CA GLU A 32 4.53 2.16 -13.80
C GLU A 32 5.87 1.78 -13.14
N GLU A 33 6.47 2.70 -12.38
CA GLU A 33 7.68 2.43 -11.61
C GLU A 33 7.41 1.57 -10.36
N GLU A 34 8.38 0.73 -10.01
CA GLU A 34 8.23 -0.28 -8.96
C GLU A 34 8.11 0.33 -7.55
N ILE A 35 7.40 -0.37 -6.67
CA ILE A 35 7.26 -0.07 -5.25
C ILE A 35 8.63 -0.13 -4.57
N THR A 36 8.90 0.89 -3.74
CA THR A 36 10.13 1.01 -2.93
C THR A 36 9.86 0.96 -1.43
N LEU A 37 8.61 1.15 -1.01
CA LEU A 37 8.22 1.15 0.40
C LEU A 37 6.77 0.70 0.57
N LEU A 38 6.57 -0.22 1.52
CA LEU A 38 5.27 -0.58 2.07
C LEU A 38 5.23 -0.27 3.56
N VAL A 39 4.19 0.42 4.01
CA VAL A 39 3.93 0.66 5.44
C VAL A 39 2.51 0.24 5.76
N TYR A 40 2.38 -0.64 6.75
CA TYR A 40 1.11 -1.12 7.27
C TYR A 40 0.94 -0.59 8.69
N VAL A 41 -0.19 0.08 8.96
CA VAL A 41 -0.55 0.54 10.31
C VAL A 41 -1.84 -0.14 10.73
N LEU A 42 -1.77 -0.91 11.82
CA LEU A 42 -2.92 -1.62 12.38
C LEU A 42 -3.67 -0.72 13.36
N ILE A 43 -4.97 -0.63 13.20
CA ILE A 43 -5.87 0.21 14.00
C ILE A 43 -6.99 -0.66 14.56
N ASP A 44 -7.15 -0.66 15.88
CA ASP A 44 -8.34 -1.17 16.57
C ASP A 44 -9.43 -0.09 16.53
N ILE A 45 -10.59 -0.45 15.97
CA ILE A 45 -11.70 0.49 15.78
C ILE A 45 -12.47 0.71 17.09
N GLN A 46 -12.60 -0.32 17.93
CA GLN A 46 -13.39 -0.24 19.16
C GLN A 46 -12.70 0.66 20.18
N GLU A 47 -11.39 0.51 20.31
CA GLU A 47 -10.57 1.30 21.23
C GLU A 47 -9.98 2.56 20.58
N ASN A 48 -10.20 2.75 19.28
CA ASN A 48 -9.65 3.83 18.46
C ASN A 48 -8.12 4.00 18.67
N LYS A 49 -7.39 2.90 18.55
CA LYS A 49 -5.98 2.82 18.93
C LYS A 49 -5.11 2.20 17.85
N VAL A 50 -3.94 2.79 17.60
CA VAL A 50 -2.89 2.17 16.79
C VAL A 50 -2.25 1.03 17.58
N MET A 51 -2.41 -0.19 17.08
CA MET A 51 -1.96 -1.42 17.74
C MET A 51 -0.56 -1.84 17.27
N GLY A 52 -0.14 -1.44 16.07
CA GLY A 52 1.18 -1.77 15.55
C GLY A 52 1.45 -1.19 14.17
N ARG A 53 2.71 -1.28 13.75
CA ARG A 53 3.18 -0.84 12.44
C ARG A 53 4.23 -1.81 11.89
N GLN A 54 4.10 -2.19 10.63
CA GLN A 54 5.15 -2.85 9.85
C GLN A 54 5.60 -1.94 8.71
N GLN A 55 6.91 -1.94 8.44
CA GLN A 55 7.51 -1.13 7.38
C GLN A 55 8.55 -1.97 6.65
N PHE A 56 8.42 -2.05 5.33
CA PHE A 56 9.29 -2.84 4.47
C PHE A 56 9.85 -1.97 3.36
N ILE A 57 11.18 -1.92 3.27
CA ILE A 57 11.88 -1.34 2.12
C ILE A 57 11.85 -2.41 1.03
N ILE A 58 11.30 -2.05 -0.13
CA ILE A 58 11.16 -2.97 -1.26
C ILE A 58 12.27 -2.70 -2.26
N ARG A 59 12.95 -3.76 -2.71
CA ARG A 59 13.96 -3.66 -3.76
C ARG A 59 13.32 -3.91 -5.13
N PRO A 60 13.33 -2.93 -6.04
CA PRO A 60 12.95 -3.12 -7.44
C PRO A 60 13.71 -4.30 -8.08
N MET A 61 13.03 -5.07 -8.93
CA MET A 61 13.56 -6.31 -9.50
C MET A 61 14.78 -6.06 -10.38
N VAL A 62 14.78 -4.97 -11.13
CA VAL A 62 15.90 -4.51 -11.97
C VAL A 62 17.19 -4.22 -11.19
N MET A 63 17.10 -4.07 -9.86
CA MET A 63 18.25 -3.86 -8.99
C MET A 63 18.83 -5.18 -8.44
N ASP A 64 18.27 -6.32 -8.84
CA ASP A 64 18.79 -7.63 -8.48
C ASP A 64 19.95 -8.03 -9.43
N GLU A 65 21.16 -8.12 -8.89
CA GLU A 65 22.38 -8.49 -9.62
C GLU A 65 22.32 -9.89 -10.26
N SER A 66 21.38 -10.74 -9.85
CA SER A 66 21.13 -12.06 -10.46
C SER A 66 20.41 -11.97 -11.82
N CYS A 67 19.76 -10.84 -12.12
CA CYS A 67 19.11 -10.58 -13.39
C CYS A 67 20.15 -10.09 -14.42
N THR A 68 20.83 -11.03 -15.09
CA THR A 68 21.72 -10.68 -16.20
C THR A 68 20.91 -10.27 -17.42
N PRO A 69 21.11 -9.06 -18.00
CA PRO A 69 20.50 -8.71 -19.27
C PRO A 69 21.25 -9.46 -20.38
N GLY A 70 20.82 -10.69 -20.70
CA GLY A 70 21.39 -11.40 -21.85
C GLY A 70 21.31 -12.93 -21.90
N THR A 71 20.80 -13.61 -20.88
CA THR A 71 20.53 -15.06 -20.97
C THR A 71 19.03 -15.27 -20.91
N GLY A 72 18.46 -15.93 -21.91
CA GLY A 72 17.03 -16.18 -22.05
C GLY A 72 16.44 -17.05 -20.95
N SER A 73 16.37 -16.52 -19.73
CA SER A 73 15.35 -16.90 -18.77
C SER A 73 14.04 -16.28 -19.25
N ASP A 74 12.95 -17.04 -19.14
CA ASP A 74 11.60 -16.61 -19.49
C ASP A 74 11.03 -15.53 -18.55
N ASN A 75 11.87 -14.87 -17.74
CA ASN A 75 11.46 -13.73 -16.93
C ASN A 75 11.78 -12.46 -17.72
N PRO A 76 10.77 -11.81 -18.33
CA PRO A 76 11.01 -10.55 -18.99
C PRO A 76 11.44 -9.53 -17.95
N ALA A 77 12.49 -8.77 -18.23
CA ALA A 77 12.70 -7.50 -17.56
C ALA A 77 11.35 -6.77 -17.48
N VAL A 78 10.96 -6.30 -16.29
CA VAL A 78 9.65 -5.66 -16.08
C VAL A 78 9.48 -4.56 -17.12
N ALA A 79 8.61 -4.79 -18.10
CA ALA A 79 8.39 -3.85 -19.19
C ALA A 79 7.77 -2.58 -18.59
N GLY A 80 8.56 -1.52 -18.43
CA GLY A 80 8.10 -0.23 -17.90
C GLY A 80 9.01 0.40 -16.84
N SER A 81 9.70 -0.38 -16.00
CA SER A 81 10.53 0.20 -14.94
C SER A 81 11.94 0.56 -15.42
N SER A 82 12.36 1.79 -15.14
CA SER A 82 13.69 2.32 -15.46
C SER A 82 14.79 1.77 -14.56
N GLY A 83 14.43 1.29 -13.36
CA GLY A 83 15.39 0.92 -12.32
C GLY A 83 16.16 2.10 -11.70
N VAL A 84 15.69 3.31 -11.98
CA VAL A 84 16.23 4.57 -11.47
C VAL A 84 15.20 5.18 -10.54
N ILE A 85 15.66 5.75 -9.43
CA ILE A 85 14.78 6.48 -8.52
C ILE A 85 14.59 7.90 -9.04
N SER A 86 13.35 8.27 -9.34
CA SER A 86 12.98 9.60 -9.81
C SER A 86 13.26 10.68 -8.76
N GLU A 87 13.44 11.92 -9.22
CA GLU A 87 13.60 13.06 -8.31
C GLU A 87 12.37 13.25 -7.42
N ALA A 88 11.16 12.97 -7.92
CA ALA A 88 9.92 13.05 -7.16
C ALA A 88 9.90 12.02 -6.02
N ALA A 89 10.29 10.77 -6.30
CA ALA A 89 10.41 9.73 -5.27
C ALA A 89 11.45 10.10 -4.21
N LEU A 90 12.61 10.61 -4.62
CA LEU A 90 13.67 10.98 -3.69
C LEU A 90 13.33 12.21 -2.86
N ALA A 91 12.63 13.20 -3.42
CA ALA A 91 12.12 14.35 -2.68
C ALA A 91 11.09 13.91 -1.62
N HIS A 92 10.26 12.93 -1.95
CA HIS A 92 9.23 12.38 -1.06
C HIS A 92 9.82 11.50 0.05
N ALA A 93 10.84 10.69 -0.26
CA ALA A 93 11.51 9.80 0.67
C ALA A 93 13.04 9.82 0.49
N PRO A 94 13.75 10.83 1.04
CA PRO A 94 15.18 11.03 0.81
C PRO A 94 16.08 9.88 1.26
N ALA A 95 15.58 9.04 2.18
CA ALA A 95 16.29 7.86 2.65
C ALA A 95 16.22 6.67 1.68
N LEU A 96 15.30 6.66 0.71
CA LEU A 96 15.12 5.55 -0.25
C LEU A 96 16.00 5.75 -1.49
N THR A 97 17.29 5.99 -1.27
CA THR A 97 18.28 6.04 -2.35
C THR A 97 18.46 4.65 -2.98
N GLU A 98 18.94 4.60 -4.23
CA GLU A 98 19.28 3.32 -4.86
C GLU A 98 20.20 2.46 -3.99
N ARG A 99 21.18 3.08 -3.34
CA ARG A 99 22.09 2.39 -2.41
C ARG A 99 21.31 1.72 -1.28
N ASN A 100 20.44 2.47 -0.61
CA ASN A 100 19.69 1.94 0.52
C ASN A 100 18.71 0.84 0.10
N LEU A 101 18.09 0.97 -1.08
CA LEU A 101 17.23 -0.07 -1.65
C LEU A 101 18.01 -1.35 -1.98
N ARG A 102 19.25 -1.25 -2.52
CA ARG A 102 20.12 -2.42 -2.74
C ARG A 102 20.55 -3.07 -1.42
N GLU A 103 20.94 -2.27 -0.43
CA GLU A 103 21.53 -2.75 0.82
C GLU A 103 20.49 -3.30 1.81
N HIS A 104 19.29 -2.72 1.86
CA HIS A 104 18.27 -3.01 2.90
C HIS A 104 16.94 -3.48 2.34
N GLY A 105 16.72 -3.37 1.03
CA GLY A 105 15.46 -3.74 0.40
C GLY A 105 15.31 -5.25 0.29
N ILE A 106 14.07 -5.71 0.43
CA ILE A 106 13.65 -7.10 0.21
C ILE A 106 12.73 -7.20 -1.02
N PRO A 107 12.61 -8.37 -1.66
CA PRO A 107 11.62 -8.59 -2.71
C PRO A 107 10.19 -8.30 -2.21
N LEU A 108 9.33 -7.81 -3.12
CA LEU A 108 7.94 -7.48 -2.81
C LEU A 108 7.17 -8.66 -2.20
N GLU A 109 7.31 -9.86 -2.79
CA GLU A 109 6.68 -11.08 -2.29
C GLU A 109 7.03 -11.35 -0.83
N GLN A 110 8.32 -11.26 -0.49
CA GLN A 110 8.81 -11.48 0.87
C GLN A 110 8.25 -10.45 1.87
N ALA A 111 7.99 -9.22 1.44
CA ALA A 111 7.37 -8.21 2.29
C ALA A 111 5.89 -8.52 2.57
N ILE A 112 5.15 -8.99 1.55
CA ILE A 112 3.75 -9.42 1.67
C ILE A 112 3.66 -10.63 2.63
N GLU A 113 4.50 -11.64 2.43
CA GLU A 113 4.56 -12.82 3.30
C GLU A 113 4.87 -12.46 4.76
N GLN A 114 5.82 -11.54 4.98
CA GLN A 114 6.16 -11.07 6.32
C GLN A 114 5.00 -10.31 6.99
N PHE A 115 4.25 -9.50 6.23
CA PHE A 115 3.06 -8.85 6.75
C PHE A 115 1.98 -9.87 7.12
N GLU A 116 1.69 -10.85 6.26
CA GLU A 116 0.67 -11.88 6.53
C GLU A 116 1.04 -12.75 7.74
N ALA A 117 2.32 -13.10 7.90
CA ALA A 117 2.83 -13.79 9.08
C ALA A 117 2.67 -12.94 10.34
N TRP A 118 2.97 -11.64 10.25
CA TRP A 118 2.78 -10.71 11.36
C TRP A 118 1.31 -10.57 11.74
N TRP A 119 0.40 -10.38 10.76
CA TRP A 119 -1.05 -10.36 10.97
C TRP A 119 -1.53 -11.62 11.68
N SER A 120 -1.13 -12.79 11.18
CA SER A 120 -1.51 -14.09 11.74
C SER A 120 -0.99 -14.32 13.17
N SER A 121 0.08 -13.64 13.56
CA SER A 121 0.67 -13.74 14.90
C SER A 121 -0.07 -12.93 15.98
N MET A 122 -0.98 -12.04 15.60
CA MET A 122 -1.68 -11.18 16.53
C MET A 122 -2.78 -11.93 17.29
N SER A 123 -2.66 -11.98 18.61
CA SER A 123 -3.67 -12.58 19.49
C SER A 123 -4.95 -11.72 19.64
N HIS A 124 -4.89 -10.43 19.31
CA HIS A 124 -5.99 -9.47 19.47
C HIS A 124 -6.93 -9.43 18.25
N VAL A 125 -6.47 -9.90 17.10
CA VAL A 125 -7.31 -10.06 15.92
C VAL A 125 -8.15 -11.32 16.09
N THR A 126 -9.45 -11.23 15.84
CA THR A 126 -10.34 -12.40 15.91
C THR A 126 -9.83 -13.47 14.94
N SER A 127 -9.57 -14.68 15.44
CA SER A 127 -9.04 -15.77 14.62
C SER A 127 -9.91 -16.00 13.38
N GLY A 128 -9.28 -16.00 12.20
CA GLY A 128 -9.96 -16.13 10.90
C GLY A 128 -10.39 -14.80 10.25
N CYS A 129 -10.18 -13.65 10.90
CA CYS A 129 -10.32 -12.35 10.24
C CYS A 129 -9.14 -12.08 9.30
N VAL A 130 -9.46 -11.55 8.13
CA VAL A 130 -8.48 -11.05 7.16
C VAL A 130 -8.26 -9.54 7.35
N PRO A 131 -7.09 -9.01 6.95
CA PRO A 131 -6.84 -7.58 6.92
C PRO A 131 -7.90 -6.83 6.11
N CYS A 132 -8.41 -5.72 6.66
CA CYS A 132 -9.26 -4.79 5.95
C CYS A 132 -8.45 -3.54 5.60
N PHE A 133 -8.08 -3.37 4.34
CA PHE A 133 -7.19 -2.29 3.93
C PHE A 133 -7.92 -0.96 3.75
N VAL A 134 -7.29 0.11 4.22
CA VAL A 134 -7.66 1.50 3.95
C VAL A 134 -6.48 2.16 3.24
N VAL A 135 -6.73 2.82 2.12
CA VAL A 135 -5.69 3.42 1.27
C VAL A 135 -6.05 4.85 0.88
N ASP A 136 -5.02 5.69 0.67
CA ASP A 136 -5.21 7.07 0.20
C ASP A 136 -5.56 7.10 -1.28
N GLY A 137 -6.85 7.08 -1.59
CA GLY A 137 -7.33 6.87 -2.95
C GLY A 137 -7.11 5.43 -3.43
N GLN A 138 -7.43 5.17 -4.69
CA GLN A 138 -7.32 3.82 -5.27
C GLN A 138 -5.92 3.47 -5.81
N ALA A 139 -5.04 4.46 -6.00
CA ALA A 139 -3.75 4.29 -6.67
C ALA A 139 -2.83 3.25 -5.98
N PRO A 140 -2.65 3.26 -4.64
CA PRO A 140 -1.78 2.28 -3.96
C PRO A 140 -2.10 0.83 -4.31
N MET A 141 -3.39 0.49 -4.43
CA MET A 141 -3.82 -0.86 -4.78
C MET A 141 -3.83 -1.06 -6.30
N ARG A 142 -4.49 -0.17 -7.06
CA ARG A 142 -4.82 -0.42 -8.47
C ARG A 142 -3.70 -0.06 -9.45
N GLN A 143 -2.81 0.86 -9.08
CA GLN A 143 -1.73 1.35 -9.94
C GLN A 143 -0.36 0.84 -9.48
N CYS A 144 -0.20 0.52 -8.19
CA CYS A 144 1.07 -0.01 -7.67
C CYS A 144 0.98 -1.50 -7.40
N LEU A 145 0.26 -1.91 -6.34
CA LEU A 145 0.39 -3.27 -5.81
C LEU A 145 -0.12 -4.36 -6.75
N HIS A 146 -1.33 -4.23 -7.29
CA HIS A 146 -1.88 -5.25 -8.19
C HIS A 146 -1.10 -5.36 -9.52
N PRO A 147 -0.77 -4.26 -10.23
CA PRO A 147 0.04 -4.35 -11.45
C PRO A 147 1.41 -4.95 -11.20
N GLU A 148 2.10 -4.52 -10.14
CA GLU A 148 3.44 -5.04 -9.84
C GLU A 148 3.42 -6.50 -9.42
N ALA A 149 2.46 -6.91 -8.60
CA ALA A 149 2.29 -8.32 -8.25
C ALA A 149 2.00 -9.18 -9.49
N CYS A 150 1.13 -8.71 -10.39
CA CYS A 150 0.85 -9.39 -11.66
C CYS A 150 2.10 -9.50 -12.54
N ASN A 151 2.89 -8.43 -12.65
CA ASN A 151 4.10 -8.39 -13.46
C ASN A 151 5.23 -9.28 -12.91
N LYS A 152 5.21 -9.57 -11.61
CA LYS A 152 6.19 -10.41 -10.91
C LYS A 152 5.67 -11.83 -10.63
N ASP A 153 4.51 -12.19 -11.18
CA ASP A 153 3.83 -13.47 -10.93
C ASP A 153 3.60 -13.77 -9.43
N ILE A 154 3.40 -12.73 -8.62
CA ILE A 154 3.13 -12.84 -7.18
C ILE A 154 1.64 -13.08 -6.96
N ASN A 155 1.32 -14.19 -6.30
CA ASN A 155 -0.06 -14.53 -5.97
C ASN A 155 -0.51 -13.80 -4.69
N LEU A 156 -1.24 -12.70 -4.84
CA LEU A 156 -1.80 -11.96 -3.71
C LEU A 156 -2.96 -12.71 -3.03
N PRO A 157 -3.02 -12.73 -1.69
CA PRO A 157 -4.20 -13.22 -0.97
C PRO A 157 -5.48 -12.48 -1.38
N GLU A 158 -6.62 -13.17 -1.34
CA GLU A 158 -7.90 -12.66 -1.87
C GLU A 158 -8.33 -11.32 -1.24
N HIS A 159 -8.03 -11.10 0.06
CA HIS A 159 -8.39 -9.87 0.77
C HIS A 159 -7.71 -8.62 0.24
N TYR A 160 -6.62 -8.73 -0.53
CA TYR A 160 -6.01 -7.58 -1.22
C TYR A 160 -6.92 -7.02 -2.33
N ASN A 161 -7.89 -7.79 -2.83
CA ASN A 161 -8.87 -7.29 -3.79
C ASN A 161 -9.95 -6.40 -3.14
N MET A 162 -9.99 -6.33 -1.80
CA MET A 162 -10.96 -5.55 -1.03
C MET A 162 -10.25 -4.45 -0.24
N PHE A 163 -10.61 -3.20 -0.51
CA PHE A 163 -10.05 -2.05 0.20
C PHE A 163 -11.05 -0.89 0.25
N HIS A 164 -10.88 -0.05 1.27
CA HIS A 164 -11.59 1.22 1.41
C HIS A 164 -10.73 2.36 0.89
N ASP A 165 -11.33 3.18 0.04
CA ASP A 165 -10.72 4.40 -0.48
C ASP A 165 -10.98 5.53 0.50
N LEU A 166 -9.96 5.93 1.25
CA LEU A 166 -10.07 6.93 2.32
C LEU A 166 -10.62 8.27 1.80
N ARG A 167 -10.26 8.68 0.57
CA ARG A 167 -10.73 9.94 0.00
C ARG A 167 -12.23 9.89 -0.27
N LYS A 168 -12.74 8.75 -0.78
CA LYS A 168 -14.18 8.55 -0.99
C LYS A 168 -14.95 8.53 0.32
N GLU A 169 -14.45 7.80 1.33
CA GLU A 169 -15.07 7.75 2.65
C GLU A 169 -15.09 9.15 3.31
N PHE A 170 -13.99 9.90 3.17
CA PHE A 170 -13.91 11.28 3.67
C PHE A 170 -14.94 12.18 3.01
N VAL A 171 -15.01 12.19 1.67
CA VAL A 171 -16.01 12.99 0.93
C VAL A 171 -17.42 12.61 1.35
N ALA A 172 -17.73 11.32 1.52
CA ALA A 172 -19.04 10.87 1.98
C ALA A 172 -19.40 11.37 3.39
N CYS A 173 -18.43 11.44 4.30
CA CYS A 173 -18.62 11.91 5.67
C CYS A 173 -18.73 13.45 5.79
N TYR A 174 -17.93 14.20 5.02
CA TYR A 174 -17.75 15.64 5.18
C TYR A 174 -18.45 16.49 4.12
N SER A 175 -19.03 15.90 3.06
CA SER A 175 -19.79 16.66 2.06
C SER A 175 -21.16 17.12 2.56
N THR A 176 -21.21 18.17 3.37
CA THR A 176 -22.46 18.82 3.78
C THR A 176 -23.11 19.63 2.65
N HIS A 177 -22.34 20.04 1.63
CA HIS A 177 -22.83 20.90 0.52
C HIS A 177 -22.40 20.50 -0.91
N GLY A 178 -21.84 19.30 -1.12
CA GLY A 178 -21.67 18.73 -2.47
C GLY A 178 -20.51 19.27 -3.32
N GLU A 179 -19.60 20.07 -2.77
CA GLU A 179 -18.44 20.64 -3.50
C GLU A 179 -17.06 20.29 -2.89
N LEU A 180 -16.95 19.22 -2.10
CA LEU A 180 -15.65 18.77 -1.61
C LEU A 180 -14.97 17.87 -2.67
N SER A 181 -13.92 18.40 -3.28
CA SER A 181 -12.92 17.60 -3.99
C SER A 181 -11.68 17.51 -3.11
N THR A 182 -11.39 16.33 -2.58
CA THR A 182 -10.15 16.09 -1.83
C THR A 182 -9.12 15.45 -2.74
N PHE A 183 -8.02 16.17 -2.93
CA PHE A 183 -6.92 15.75 -3.80
C PHE A 183 -5.83 14.99 -3.04
N GLY A 184 -5.95 14.78 -1.73
CA GLY A 184 -4.96 14.06 -0.94
C GLY A 184 -5.17 14.14 0.57
N ILE A 185 -4.32 13.43 1.31
CA ILE A 185 -4.32 13.46 2.78
C ILE A 185 -4.10 14.87 3.34
N GLN A 186 -3.25 15.68 2.72
CA GLN A 186 -2.92 17.02 3.20
C GLN A 186 -4.18 17.90 3.27
N GLU A 187 -4.98 17.91 2.21
CA GLU A 187 -6.23 18.66 2.15
C GLU A 187 -7.29 18.11 3.11
N MET A 188 -7.36 16.78 3.29
CA MET A 188 -8.24 16.17 4.29
C MET A 188 -7.87 16.60 5.71
N MET A 189 -6.57 16.65 6.03
CA MET A 189 -6.09 17.11 7.34
C MET A 189 -6.43 18.59 7.58
N GLU A 190 -6.22 19.44 6.58
CA GLU A 190 -6.57 20.87 6.66
C GLU A 190 -8.07 21.03 6.91
N CYS A 191 -8.93 20.33 6.17
CA CYS A 191 -10.38 20.36 6.36
C CYS A 191 -10.79 20.02 7.80
N ILE A 192 -10.24 18.94 8.38
CA ILE A 192 -10.54 18.55 9.76
C ILE A 192 -10.08 19.61 10.75
N LEU A 193 -8.87 20.17 10.55
CA LEU A 193 -8.31 21.16 11.47
C LEU A 193 -9.06 22.50 11.47
N PHE A 194 -9.74 22.86 10.38
CA PHE A 194 -10.55 24.08 10.29
C PHE A 194 -12.01 23.89 10.74
N GLU A 195 -12.49 22.66 10.91
CA GLU A 195 -13.83 22.35 11.41
C GLU A 195 -13.91 22.11 12.94
N ILE A 196 -12.76 22.05 13.64
CA ILE A 196 -12.64 21.92 15.11
C ILE A 196 -12.24 23.27 15.74
#